data_AF-A0A2V8RK84-F1
#
_entry.id   AF-A0A2V8RK84-F1
#
_cell.length_a   1.000
_cell.length_b   1.000
_cell.length_c   1.000
_cell.angle_alpha   90.00
_cell.angle_beta   90.00
_cell.angle_gamma   90.00
#
_symmetry.space_group_name_H-M   'P 1'
#
loop_
_entity.id
_entity.type
_entity.pdbx_description
1 polymer ?
#
loop_
_entity_poly.entity_id
_entity_poly.type
_entity_poly.pdbx_seq_one_letter_code
_entity_poly.pdbx_strand_id
1 'polypeptide(L)'
;MKRFLLVVTLSLVAALFAFAQFGCAGPQPTTSTNTNMAIAEPTPDRAAIETELKKIENDWPRIMKEHDASAVKRIEADDAVFIYPDGSSGDKAQDVKDIESGALSADSWEIADLKVNVLDNDSAVVSGRSIV
;
A
#
# COMPACT_ATOMS: atom_id res chain seq x y z
N MET A 1 -39.54 65.89 8.39
CA MET A 1 -39.68 64.67 7.55
C MET A 1 -38.52 64.41 6.59
N LYS A 2 -37.80 65.41 6.06
CA LYS A 2 -36.60 65.15 5.21
C LYS A 2 -35.38 64.58 5.96
N ARG A 3 -35.21 64.92 7.24
CA ARG A 3 -34.10 64.41 8.09
C ARG A 3 -34.28 62.96 8.57
N PHE A 4 -35.52 62.51 8.74
CA PHE A 4 -35.81 61.11 9.10
C PHE A 4 -35.66 60.17 7.89
N LEU A 5 -36.07 60.62 6.70
CA LEU A 5 -35.86 59.90 5.44
C LEU A 5 -34.38 59.69 5.10
N LEU A 6 -33.52 60.65 5.43
CA LEU A 6 -32.07 60.60 5.16
C LEU A 6 -31.31 59.67 6.11
N VAL A 7 -31.79 59.51 7.35
CA VAL A 7 -31.21 58.58 8.34
C VAL A 7 -31.64 57.14 8.05
N VAL A 8 -32.89 56.93 7.64
CA VAL A 8 -33.40 55.59 7.29
C VAL A 8 -32.75 55.05 6.01
N THR A 9 -32.48 55.90 5.01
CA THR A 9 -31.76 55.47 3.80
C THR A 9 -30.29 55.18 4.06
N LEU A 10 -29.63 55.91 4.96
CA LEU A 10 -28.24 55.67 5.35
C LEU A 10 -28.09 54.34 6.13
N SER A 11 -29.06 54.00 6.97
CA SER A 11 -29.08 52.71 7.70
C SER A 11 -29.39 51.52 6.79
N LEU A 12 -30.21 51.69 5.74
CA LEU A 12 -30.53 50.62 4.78
C LEU A 12 -29.33 50.27 3.88
N VAL A 13 -28.52 51.27 3.50
CA VAL A 13 -27.30 51.07 2.69
C VAL A 13 -26.18 50.38 3.50
N ALA A 14 -26.07 50.69 4.79
CA ALA A 14 -25.12 50.02 5.69
C ALA A 14 -25.45 48.53 5.92
N ALA A 15 -26.74 48.17 5.93
CA ALA A 15 -27.18 46.78 6.06
C ALA A 15 -26.94 45.95 4.77
N LEU A 16 -27.04 46.56 3.59
CA LEU A 16 -26.78 45.89 2.31
C LEU A 16 -25.29 45.60 2.05
N PHE A 17 -24.38 46.41 2.61
CA PHE A 17 -22.93 46.15 2.54
C PHE A 17 -22.46 45.01 3.45
N ALA A 18 -23.21 44.68 4.51
CA ALA A 18 -22.86 43.59 5.43
C ALA A 18 -23.16 42.19 4.88
N PHE A 19 -24.03 42.06 3.86
CA PHE A 19 -24.36 40.76 3.24
C PHE A 19 -23.47 40.38 2.05
N ALA A 20 -22.62 41.27 1.56
CA ALA A 20 -21.73 41.00 0.42
C ALA A 20 -20.42 40.27 0.80
N GLN A 21 -20.22 39.91 2.07
CA GLN A 21 -18.98 39.26 2.56
C GLN A 21 -19.10 37.76 2.83
N PHE A 22 -20.23 37.14 2.47
CA PHE A 22 -20.40 35.67 2.51
C PHE A 22 -19.94 34.95 1.23
N GLY A 23 -19.17 35.63 0.37
CA GLY A 23 -18.51 35.04 -0.80
C GLY A 23 -17.01 34.89 -0.58
N CYS A 24 -16.57 33.65 -0.36
CA CYS A 24 -15.17 33.20 -0.28
C CYS A 24 -14.35 33.83 0.85
N ALA A 25 -14.45 33.25 2.04
CA ALA A 25 -13.34 33.28 2.99
C ALA A 25 -12.08 32.78 2.26
N GLY A 26 -11.08 33.65 2.10
CA GLY A 26 -9.75 33.25 1.65
C GLY A 26 -9.15 32.21 2.61
N PRO A 27 -8.07 31.50 2.23
CA PRO A 27 -7.43 30.53 3.11
C PRO A 27 -6.94 31.26 4.36
N GLN A 28 -7.61 31.04 5.48
CA GLN A 28 -7.11 31.43 6.78
C GLN A 28 -5.95 30.48 7.12
N PRO A 29 -4.75 30.98 7.50
CA PRO A 29 -3.71 30.10 7.99
C PRO A 29 -4.22 29.49 9.30
N THR A 30 -4.68 28.25 9.21
CA THR A 30 -5.06 27.43 10.35
C THR A 30 -3.78 27.05 11.07
N THR A 31 -3.31 27.90 11.98
CA THR A 31 -2.45 27.43 13.07
C THR A 31 -3.34 26.67 14.06
N SER A 32 -3.82 25.51 13.62
CA SER A 32 -4.36 24.49 14.50
C SER A 32 -3.16 23.70 15.01
N THR A 33 -2.68 24.03 16.20
CA THR A 33 -1.73 23.18 16.92
C THR A 33 -2.49 21.93 17.37
N ASN A 34 -2.79 21.04 16.44
CA ASN A 34 -3.12 19.66 16.73
C ASN A 34 -1.79 18.96 17.02
N THR A 35 -1.45 18.82 18.30
CA THR A 35 -0.27 18.09 18.77
C THR A 35 -0.35 16.57 18.52
N ASN A 36 -1.41 16.11 17.83
CA ASN A 36 -1.59 14.74 17.34
C ASN A 36 -1.45 14.67 15.81
N MET A 37 -0.47 15.38 15.23
CA MET A 37 -0.05 15.09 13.87
C MET A 37 0.66 13.75 13.90
N ALA A 38 -0.05 12.68 13.51
CA ALA A 38 0.58 11.42 13.17
C ALA A 38 1.73 11.75 12.21
N ILE A 39 2.94 11.30 12.55
CA ILE A 39 4.09 11.41 11.64
C ILE A 39 3.66 10.64 10.40
N ALA A 40 3.56 11.35 9.27
CA ALA A 40 3.24 10.69 8.01
C ALA A 40 4.31 9.63 7.76
N GLU A 41 3.89 8.39 7.51
CA GLU A 41 4.82 7.34 7.17
C GLU A 41 5.61 7.72 5.91
N PRO A 42 6.88 7.27 5.81
CA PRO A 42 7.66 7.45 4.59
C PRO A 42 6.86 7.00 3.38
N THR A 43 6.98 7.70 2.25
CA THR A 43 6.39 7.19 1.00
C THR A 43 7.18 5.96 0.56
N PRO A 44 6.54 4.82 0.25
CA PRO A 44 7.25 3.62 -0.16
C PRO A 44 8.02 3.83 -1.46
N ASP A 45 9.27 3.37 -1.49
CA ASP A 45 10.04 3.25 -2.73
C ASP A 45 9.51 2.06 -3.53
N ARG A 46 8.45 2.32 -4.29
CA ARG A 46 7.73 1.31 -5.06
C ARG A 46 8.64 0.58 -6.05
N ALA A 47 9.61 1.27 -6.65
CA ALA A 47 10.50 0.69 -7.65
C ALA A 47 11.52 -0.26 -7.02
N ALA A 48 12.08 0.10 -5.87
CA ALA A 48 12.96 -0.78 -5.12
C ALA A 48 12.21 -2.03 -4.63
N ILE A 49 11.02 -1.86 -4.05
CA ILE A 49 10.17 -2.97 -3.58
C ILE A 49 9.81 -3.91 -4.74
N GLU A 50 9.38 -3.36 -5.88
CA GLU A 50 9.04 -4.16 -7.06
C GLU A 50 10.25 -4.94 -7.59
N THR A 51 11.43 -4.34 -7.58
CA THR A 51 12.67 -5.00 -8.04
C THR A 51 13.04 -6.18 -7.13
N GLU A 52 13.01 -5.99 -5.81
CA GLU A 52 13.35 -7.06 -4.87
C GLU A 52 12.33 -8.20 -4.89
N LEU A 53 11.03 -7.88 -4.91
CA LEU A 53 9.98 -8.91 -4.98
C LEU A 53 10.06 -9.72 -6.27
N LYS A 54 10.28 -9.08 -7.44
CA LYS A 54 10.48 -9.82 -8.69
C LYS A 54 11.71 -10.72 -8.64
N LYS A 55 12.78 -10.28 -7.98
CA LYS A 55 13.98 -11.10 -7.83
C LYS A 55 13.70 -12.33 -6.96
N ILE A 56 13.00 -12.16 -5.84
CA ILE A 56 12.58 -13.27 -4.97
C ILE A 56 11.72 -14.27 -5.75
N GLU A 57 10.68 -13.80 -6.44
CA GLU A 57 9.78 -14.70 -7.17
C GLU A 57 10.52 -15.50 -8.26
N ASN A 58 11.34 -14.84 -9.07
CA ASN A 58 12.10 -15.51 -10.12
C ASN A 58 13.16 -16.48 -9.59
N ASP A 59 13.40 -16.51 -8.28
CA ASP A 59 14.39 -17.37 -7.63
C ASP A 59 13.85 -18.78 -7.33
N TRP A 60 12.53 -18.92 -7.20
CA TRP A 60 11.88 -20.19 -6.86
C TRP A 60 12.27 -21.37 -7.77
N PRO A 61 12.36 -21.23 -9.10
CA PRO A 61 12.84 -22.32 -9.96
C PRO A 61 14.23 -22.81 -9.60
N ARG A 62 15.15 -21.92 -9.20
CA ARG A 62 16.49 -22.31 -8.74
C ARG A 62 16.42 -22.99 -7.38
N ILE A 63 15.70 -22.40 -6.43
CA ILE A 63 15.53 -22.93 -5.07
C ILE A 63 15.08 -24.39 -5.11
N MET A 64 14.11 -24.69 -5.97
CA MET A 64 13.56 -26.03 -6.13
C MET A 64 14.54 -26.96 -6.81
N LYS A 65 15.17 -26.53 -7.91
CA LYS A 65 16.15 -27.35 -8.64
C LYS A 65 17.36 -27.72 -7.78
N GLU A 66 17.78 -26.81 -6.90
CA GLU A 66 18.97 -26.97 -6.06
C GLU A 66 18.65 -27.49 -4.65
N HIS A 67 17.37 -27.70 -4.32
CA HIS A 67 16.91 -28.03 -2.98
C HIS A 67 17.43 -27.05 -1.91
N ASP A 68 17.48 -25.75 -2.24
CA ASP A 68 18.06 -24.69 -1.38
C ASP A 68 17.09 -24.25 -0.28
N ALA A 69 16.91 -25.12 0.71
CA ALA A 69 16.10 -24.84 1.88
C ALA A 69 16.63 -23.68 2.73
N SER A 70 17.89 -23.29 2.56
CA SER A 70 18.42 -22.11 3.23
C SER A 70 17.84 -20.83 2.63
N ALA A 71 17.53 -20.80 1.33
CA ALA A 71 16.80 -19.69 0.73
C ALA A 71 15.37 -19.59 1.27
N VAL A 72 14.65 -20.70 1.34
CA VAL A 72 13.29 -20.76 1.90
C VAL A 72 13.27 -20.21 3.33
N LYS A 73 14.20 -20.68 4.19
CA LYS A 73 14.34 -20.21 5.57
C LYS A 73 14.54 -18.69 5.70
N ARG A 74 15.16 -18.04 4.70
CA ARG A 74 15.42 -16.59 4.69
C ARG A 74 14.24 -15.77 4.15
N ILE A 75 13.53 -16.30 3.15
CA ILE A 75 12.51 -15.54 2.40
C ILE A 75 11.15 -15.63 3.08
N GLU A 76 10.78 -16.79 3.61
CA GLU A 76 9.46 -17.00 4.21
C GLU A 76 9.42 -16.51 5.65
N ALA A 77 8.32 -15.86 6.04
CA ALA A 77 8.06 -15.50 7.43
C ALA A 77 7.77 -16.76 8.27
N ASP A 78 8.09 -16.72 9.56
CA ASP A 78 7.88 -17.87 10.46
C ASP A 78 6.40 -18.24 10.66
N ASP A 79 5.49 -17.29 10.40
CA ASP A 79 4.04 -17.43 10.47
C ASP A 79 3.36 -17.51 9.09
N ALA A 80 4.14 -17.76 8.02
CA ALA A 80 3.60 -17.90 6.68
C ALA A 80 2.61 -19.07 6.58
N VAL A 81 1.51 -18.83 5.85
CA VAL A 81 0.48 -19.82 5.56
C VAL A 81 0.35 -19.97 4.06
N PHE A 82 0.44 -21.21 3.58
CA PHE A 82 0.32 -21.54 2.17
C PHE A 82 -0.96 -22.30 1.90
N ILE A 83 -1.57 -22.04 0.74
CA ILE A 83 -2.69 -22.83 0.22
C ILE A 83 -2.20 -23.51 -1.05
N TYR A 84 -2.14 -24.84 -1.03
CA TYR A 84 -1.63 -25.63 -2.14
C TYR A 84 -2.70 -25.88 -3.20
N PRO A 85 -2.32 -26.33 -4.42
CA PRO A 85 -3.27 -26.57 -5.52
C PRO A 85 -4.39 -27.58 -5.22
N ASP A 86 -4.17 -28.50 -4.27
CA ASP A 86 -5.18 -29.47 -3.83
C ASP A 86 -6.12 -28.92 -2.75
N GLY A 87 -5.94 -27.66 -2.34
CA GLY A 87 -6.71 -26.99 -1.30
C GLY A 87 -6.25 -27.27 0.13
N SER A 88 -5.18 -28.05 0.33
CA SER A 88 -4.57 -28.23 1.64
C SER A 88 -3.79 -26.98 2.07
N SER A 89 -3.57 -26.83 3.38
CA SER A 89 -2.77 -25.74 3.95
C SER A 89 -1.39 -26.22 4.36
N GLY A 90 -0.38 -25.37 4.18
CA GLY A 90 0.99 -25.59 4.66
C GLY A 90 1.56 -24.40 5.43
N ASP A 91 2.78 -24.60 5.92
CA ASP A 91 3.58 -23.61 6.63
C ASP A 91 5.05 -23.69 6.19
N LYS A 92 5.87 -22.74 6.66
CA LYS A 92 7.30 -22.68 6.37
C LYS A 92 8.07 -23.95 6.74
N ALA A 93 7.70 -24.63 7.82
CA ALA A 93 8.41 -25.82 8.25
C ALA A 93 8.19 -26.99 7.28
N GLN A 94 6.97 -27.12 6.78
CA GLN A 94 6.61 -28.09 5.75
C GLN A 94 7.28 -27.78 4.41
N ASP A 95 7.27 -26.51 3.96
CA ASP A 95 7.88 -26.13 2.68
C ASP A 95 9.41 -26.35 2.68
N VAL A 96 10.09 -25.97 3.77
CA VAL A 96 11.51 -26.29 4.00
C VAL A 96 11.78 -27.79 3.85
N LYS A 97 10.97 -28.63 4.49
CA LYS A 97 11.15 -30.09 4.46
C LYS A 97 10.92 -30.66 3.05
N ASP A 98 9.94 -30.15 2.34
CA ASP A 98 9.61 -30.62 1.00
C ASP A 98 10.70 -30.24 -0.02
N ILE A 99 11.27 -29.04 0.11
CA ILE A 99 12.45 -28.60 -0.63
C ILE A 99 13.69 -29.44 -0.29
N GLU A 100 14.00 -29.65 1.01
CA GLU A 100 15.18 -30.44 1.43
C GLU A 100 15.11 -31.89 0.94
N SER A 101 13.91 -32.47 0.92
CA SER A 101 13.71 -33.86 0.51
C SER A 101 13.64 -34.05 -1.01
N GLY A 102 13.49 -32.98 -1.79
CA GLY A 102 13.20 -33.03 -3.22
C GLY A 102 11.83 -33.63 -3.54
N ALA A 103 10.90 -33.62 -2.58
CA ALA A 103 9.52 -34.06 -2.80
C ALA A 103 8.78 -33.13 -3.78
N LEU A 104 9.21 -31.87 -3.83
CA LEU A 104 8.80 -30.90 -4.83
C LEU A 104 9.87 -30.85 -5.94
N SER A 105 9.54 -31.39 -7.11
CA SER A 105 10.43 -31.40 -8.28
C SER A 105 9.64 -31.11 -9.55
N ALA A 106 10.25 -30.36 -10.47
CA ALA A 106 9.74 -30.14 -11.82
C ALA A 106 10.90 -30.17 -12.82
N ASP A 107 10.69 -30.77 -13.99
CA ASP A 107 11.70 -30.79 -15.07
C ASP A 107 11.97 -29.38 -15.62
N SER A 108 10.92 -28.56 -15.64
CA SER A 108 10.96 -27.13 -15.95
C SER A 108 10.04 -26.37 -15.01
N TRP A 109 10.44 -25.16 -14.62
CA TRP A 109 9.55 -24.24 -13.94
C TRP A 109 9.84 -22.81 -14.40
N GLU A 110 8.83 -22.15 -14.99
CA GLU A 110 8.82 -20.73 -15.32
C GLU A 110 7.73 -20.00 -14.50
N ILE A 111 8.03 -18.75 -14.12
CA ILE A 111 7.04 -17.83 -13.55
C ILE A 111 6.78 -16.70 -14.55
N ALA A 112 5.61 -16.73 -15.17
CA ALA A 112 5.16 -15.75 -16.15
C ALA A 112 4.19 -14.73 -15.53
N ASP A 113 3.97 -13.60 -16.23
CA ASP A 113 2.97 -12.58 -15.88
C ASP A 113 3.08 -12.02 -14.45
N LEU A 114 4.30 -11.94 -13.91
CA LEU A 114 4.56 -11.37 -12.59
C LEU A 114 4.09 -9.91 -12.51
N LYS A 115 3.18 -9.66 -11.56
CA LYS A 115 2.67 -8.34 -11.22
C LYS A 115 2.83 -8.11 -9.73
N VAL A 116 3.45 -6.98 -9.38
CA VAL A 116 3.60 -6.51 -8.00
C VAL A 116 2.63 -5.36 -7.76
N ASN A 117 1.84 -5.46 -6.69
CA ASN A 117 0.97 -4.40 -6.20
C ASN A 117 1.45 -3.97 -4.81
N VAL A 118 2.30 -2.95 -4.75
CA VAL A 118 2.77 -2.35 -3.48
C VAL A 118 1.61 -1.60 -2.81
N LEU A 119 1.27 -1.99 -1.59
CA LEU A 119 0.20 -1.41 -0.80
C LEU A 119 0.72 -0.24 0.07
N ASP A 120 1.78 -0.50 0.82
CA ASP A 120 2.47 0.45 1.70
C ASP A 120 3.98 0.10 1.82
N ASN A 121 4.65 0.54 2.89
CA ASN A 121 6.08 0.24 3.13
C ASN A 121 6.34 -1.20 3.54
N ASP A 122 5.34 -1.86 4.16
CA ASP A 122 5.53 -3.14 4.83
C ASP A 122 4.76 -4.28 4.13
N SER A 123 3.91 -3.95 3.14
CA SER A 123 3.07 -4.93 2.47
C SER A 123 2.93 -4.70 0.96
N ALA A 124 2.92 -5.82 0.24
CA ALA A 124 2.67 -5.89 -1.19
C ALA A 124 2.02 -7.24 -1.53
N VAL A 125 1.30 -7.27 -2.65
CA VAL A 125 0.76 -8.51 -3.22
C VAL A 125 1.44 -8.80 -4.54
N VAL A 126 2.03 -9.97 -4.66
CA VAL A 126 2.61 -10.48 -5.90
C VAL A 126 1.69 -11.57 -6.47
N SER A 127 1.47 -11.51 -7.78
CA SER A 127 0.72 -12.52 -8.52
C SER A 127 1.46 -12.88 -9.80
N GLY A 128 1.43 -14.16 -10.18
CA GLY A 128 2.00 -14.65 -11.44
C GLY A 128 1.35 -15.96 -11.86
N ARG A 129 1.71 -16.43 -13.06
CA ARG A 129 1.35 -17.76 -13.56
C ARG A 129 2.56 -18.67 -13.46
N SER A 130 2.44 -19.72 -12.65
CA SER A 130 3.40 -20.81 -12.61
C SER A 130 3.19 -21.75 -13.80
N ILE A 131 4.26 -22.08 -14.53
CA ILE A 131 4.28 -23.01 -15.66
C ILE A 131 5.29 -24.10 -15.33
N VAL A 132 4.80 -25.31 -15.10
CA VAL A 132 5.57 -26.52 -14.74
C VAL A 132 5.39 -27.61 -15.78
#